data_AF-A0A653C7C7-F1
#
_entry.id   AF-A0A653C7C7-F1
#
_cell.length_a   1.000
_cell.length_b   1.000
_cell.length_c   1.000
_cell.angle_alpha   90.00
_cell.angle_beta   90.00
_cell.angle_gamma   90.00
#
_symmetry.space_group_name_H-M   'P 1'
#
loop_
_entity.id
_entity.type
_entity.pdbx_description
1 polymer ?
#
loop_
_entity_poly.entity_id
_entity_poly.type
_entity_poly.pdbx_seq_one_letter_code
_entity_poly.pdbx_strand_id
1 'polypeptide(L)'
;SVRNGKLLLKNCKIIGDGKSSTPEGLIVLSGGEVDLDNCDISGFSEGIVGNSGSTIRMKNCSVSGVHVGMKVFEDCKVHIENTRIENCREYGIVLETNQDISGGKIVGGFDILNDFPETKVLQLTGSSNKKGDVLVNTRAKLKPVEDLFSNPDCDLTIIDSSEDMDCNSTVLVMNGEVVKS
;
A
#
# COMPACT_ATOMS: atom_id res chain seq x y z
N SER A 1 -14.20 0.00 -7.79
CA SER A 1 -13.24 1.12 -7.63
C SER A 1 -13.96 2.43 -7.94
N VAL A 2 -13.60 3.52 -7.26
CA VAL A 2 -14.20 4.85 -7.44
C VAL A 2 -13.18 5.76 -8.12
N ARG A 3 -13.57 6.39 -9.23
CA ARG A 3 -12.72 7.22 -10.10
C ARG A 3 -13.44 8.51 -10.42
N ASN A 4 -12.77 9.65 -10.25
CA ASN A 4 -13.22 10.99 -10.67
C ASN A 4 -14.73 11.23 -10.42
N GLY A 5 -15.15 11.08 -9.17
CA GLY A 5 -16.56 11.04 -8.78
C GLY A 5 -16.75 10.63 -7.34
N LYS A 6 -17.99 10.69 -6.86
CA LYS A 6 -18.34 10.47 -5.46
C LYS A 6 -19.23 9.24 -5.29
N LEU A 7 -18.82 8.34 -4.41
CA LEU A 7 -19.64 7.22 -3.92
C LEU A 7 -20.08 7.51 -2.49
N LEU A 8 -21.38 7.37 -2.23
CA LEU A 8 -21.95 7.45 -0.89
C LEU A 8 -22.59 6.10 -0.56
N LEU A 9 -22.10 5.45 0.50
CA LEU A 9 -22.71 4.23 1.02
C LEU A 9 -23.24 4.49 2.43
N LYS A 10 -24.46 4.03 2.69
CA LYS A 10 -25.12 4.15 3.98
C LYS A 10 -25.73 2.82 4.39
N ASN A 11 -25.54 2.42 5.65
CA ASN A 11 -26.15 1.20 6.19
C ASN A 11 -25.81 -0.07 5.37
N CYS A 12 -24.59 -0.15 4.87
CA CYS A 12 -24.14 -1.20 3.96
C CYS A 12 -23.14 -2.15 4.63
N LYS A 13 -23.16 -3.41 4.23
CA LYS A 13 -22.11 -4.37 4.54
C LYS A 13 -21.37 -4.76 3.26
N ILE A 14 -20.06 -4.57 3.26
CA ILE A 14 -19.17 -4.92 2.15
C ILE A 14 -18.36 -6.12 2.61
N ILE A 15 -18.63 -7.29 2.03
CA ILE A 15 -18.12 -8.57 2.54
C ILE A 15 -17.36 -9.28 1.41
N GLY A 16 -16.09 -9.56 1.65
CA GLY A 16 -15.26 -10.44 0.83
C GLY A 16 -15.32 -11.90 1.30
N ASP A 17 -14.71 -12.80 0.54
CA ASP A 17 -14.74 -14.23 0.81
C ASP A 17 -13.68 -14.70 1.84
N GLY A 18 -12.88 -13.78 2.38
CA GLY A 18 -11.85 -14.03 3.38
C GLY A 18 -10.58 -14.69 2.85
N LYS A 19 -10.52 -14.96 1.53
CA LYS A 19 -9.36 -15.55 0.86
C LYS A 19 -8.36 -14.47 0.46
N SER A 20 -7.08 -14.79 0.52
CA SER A 20 -6.01 -13.86 0.11
C SER A 20 -6.03 -13.51 -1.38
N SER A 21 -6.78 -14.24 -2.20
CA SER A 21 -7.00 -13.95 -3.62
C SER A 21 -8.02 -12.84 -3.88
N THR A 22 -8.71 -12.32 -2.85
CA THR A 22 -9.63 -11.20 -2.94
C THR A 22 -8.93 -9.96 -2.36
N PRO A 23 -8.23 -9.19 -3.20
CA PRO A 23 -7.26 -8.21 -2.72
C PRO A 23 -7.97 -7.04 -2.02
N GLU A 24 -8.69 -6.18 -2.74
CA GLU A 24 -9.25 -4.96 -2.15
C GLU A 24 -10.79 -4.93 -2.07
N GLY A 25 -11.34 -4.48 -0.94
CA GLY A 25 -12.78 -4.25 -0.80
C GLY A 25 -13.26 -2.98 -1.50
N LEU A 26 -12.59 -1.86 -1.23
CA LEU A 26 -12.86 -0.58 -1.86
C LEU A 26 -11.55 0.09 -2.29
N ILE A 27 -11.42 0.39 -3.58
CA ILE A 27 -10.29 1.17 -4.11
C ILE A 27 -10.79 2.55 -4.51
N VAL A 28 -10.25 3.59 -3.88
CA VAL A 28 -10.49 4.99 -4.23
C VAL A 28 -9.26 5.52 -4.96
N LEU A 29 -9.47 5.89 -6.22
CA LEU A 29 -8.41 6.40 -7.10
C LEU A 29 -8.39 7.93 -7.07
N SER A 30 -7.35 8.52 -7.66
CA SER A 30 -7.20 9.98 -7.72
C SER A 30 -8.47 10.67 -8.26
N GLY A 31 -8.90 11.75 -7.60
CA GLY A 31 -10.16 12.45 -7.87
C GLY A 31 -11.43 11.69 -7.45
N GLY A 32 -11.29 10.48 -6.92
CA GLY A 32 -12.38 9.72 -6.33
C GLY A 32 -12.63 10.13 -4.88
N GLU A 33 -13.91 10.18 -4.51
CA GLU A 33 -14.35 10.41 -3.14
C GLU A 33 -15.27 9.30 -2.67
N VAL A 34 -15.07 8.83 -1.45
CA VAL A 34 -16.00 7.89 -0.81
C VAL A 34 -16.41 8.40 0.56
N ASP A 35 -17.72 8.45 0.78
CA ASP A 35 -18.34 8.71 2.07
C ASP A 35 -19.04 7.41 2.53
N LEU A 36 -18.59 6.87 3.66
CA LEU A 36 -19.18 5.70 4.33
C LEU A 36 -19.83 6.15 5.63
N ASP A 37 -21.11 5.83 5.81
CA ASP A 37 -21.88 6.17 7.00
C ASP A 37 -22.65 4.94 7.49
N ASN A 38 -22.31 4.46 8.69
CA ASN A 38 -22.85 3.23 9.26
C ASN A 38 -22.62 2.00 8.35
N CYS A 39 -21.36 1.77 7.99
CA CYS A 39 -20.96 0.67 7.10
C CYS A 39 -20.02 -0.33 7.79
N ASP A 40 -20.17 -1.61 7.47
CA ASP A 40 -19.27 -2.68 7.89
C ASP A 40 -18.46 -3.21 6.70
N ILE A 41 -17.15 -3.39 6.87
CA ILE A 41 -16.26 -3.94 5.85
C ILE A 41 -15.48 -5.13 6.43
N SER A 42 -15.49 -6.27 5.74
CA SER A 42 -14.79 -7.48 6.20
C SER A 42 -14.43 -8.44 5.08
N GLY A 43 -13.50 -9.37 5.33
CA GLY A 43 -13.22 -10.50 4.44
C GLY A 43 -12.34 -10.19 3.22
N PHE A 44 -11.54 -9.13 3.25
CA PHE A 44 -10.60 -8.71 2.20
C PHE A 44 -9.13 -8.84 2.64
N SER A 45 -8.17 -8.78 1.71
CA SER A 45 -6.77 -8.50 2.07
C SER A 45 -6.69 -7.06 2.59
N GLU A 46 -7.00 -6.08 1.76
CA GLU A 46 -7.12 -4.68 2.12
C GLU A 46 -8.60 -4.26 2.16
N GLY A 47 -9.08 -3.80 3.31
CA GLY A 47 -10.48 -3.35 3.44
C GLY A 47 -10.77 -2.15 2.53
N ILE A 48 -9.96 -1.09 2.67
CA ILE A 48 -10.03 0.12 1.84
C ILE A 48 -8.63 0.51 1.38
N VAL A 49 -8.48 0.88 0.11
CA VAL A 49 -7.27 1.46 -0.45
C VAL A 49 -7.55 2.88 -0.94
N GLY A 50 -6.90 3.86 -0.33
CA GLY A 50 -6.94 5.27 -0.72
C GLY A 50 -5.67 5.68 -1.46
N ASN A 51 -5.77 5.98 -2.75
CA ASN A 51 -4.63 6.43 -3.55
C ASN A 51 -4.42 7.94 -3.41
N SER A 52 -3.24 8.42 -3.81
CA SER A 52 -2.90 9.84 -3.82
C SER A 52 -3.93 10.69 -4.57
N GLY A 53 -4.34 11.81 -3.95
CA GLY A 53 -5.36 12.70 -4.47
C GLY A 53 -6.79 12.18 -4.38
N SER A 54 -7.04 11.11 -3.62
CA SER A 54 -8.40 10.64 -3.30
C SER A 54 -8.89 11.17 -1.95
N THR A 55 -10.18 10.99 -1.65
CA THR A 55 -10.75 11.32 -0.33
C THR A 55 -11.60 10.17 0.20
N ILE A 56 -11.38 9.80 1.46
CA ILE A 56 -12.15 8.80 2.19
C ILE A 56 -12.72 9.45 3.46
N ARG A 57 -14.02 9.35 3.66
CA ARG A 57 -14.72 9.79 4.88
C ARG A 57 -15.48 8.62 5.46
N MET A 58 -15.24 8.32 6.73
CA MET A 58 -15.89 7.21 7.45
C MET A 58 -16.53 7.73 8.72
N LYS A 59 -17.79 7.39 8.94
CA LYS A 59 -18.54 7.74 10.15
C LYS A 59 -19.34 6.54 10.63
N ASN A 60 -19.25 6.22 11.91
CA ASN A 60 -19.98 5.09 12.51
C ASN A 60 -19.68 3.74 11.83
N CYS A 61 -18.45 3.54 11.34
CA CYS A 61 -18.10 2.36 10.55
C CYS A 61 -17.39 1.28 11.38
N SER A 62 -17.36 0.06 10.85
CA SER A 62 -16.49 -0.99 11.33
C SER A 62 -15.68 -1.62 10.19
N VAL A 63 -14.40 -1.89 10.43
CA VAL A 63 -13.53 -2.67 9.54
C VAL A 63 -12.94 -3.81 10.35
N SER A 64 -13.20 -5.05 9.95
CA SER A 64 -12.76 -6.21 10.74
C SER A 64 -12.44 -7.45 9.92
N GLY A 65 -11.55 -8.30 10.44
CA GLY A 65 -11.25 -9.60 9.84
C GLY A 65 -10.59 -9.52 8.46
N VAL A 66 -9.91 -8.41 8.17
CA VAL A 66 -9.11 -8.18 6.95
C VAL A 66 -7.61 -8.36 7.26
N HIS A 67 -6.72 -8.33 6.27
CA HIS A 67 -5.27 -8.30 6.56
C HIS A 67 -4.84 -6.90 6.98
N VAL A 68 -5.21 -5.89 6.19
CA VAL A 68 -5.01 -4.47 6.47
C VAL A 68 -6.35 -3.76 6.41
N GLY A 69 -6.72 -3.05 7.49
CA GLY A 69 -7.98 -2.30 7.56
C GLY A 69 -8.08 -1.25 6.46
N MET A 70 -7.10 -0.36 6.40
CA MET A 70 -6.96 0.64 5.34
C MET A 70 -5.51 0.78 4.90
N LYS A 71 -5.26 0.85 3.60
CA LYS A 71 -3.97 1.25 3.03
C LYS A 71 -4.12 2.60 2.35
N VAL A 72 -3.34 3.58 2.79
CA VAL A 72 -3.48 4.97 2.40
C VAL A 72 -2.13 5.44 1.85
N PHE A 73 -2.14 6.00 0.65
CA PHE A 73 -0.97 6.65 0.07
C PHE A 73 -1.00 8.15 0.34
N GLU A 74 0.16 8.78 0.33
CA GLU A 74 0.33 10.23 0.49
C GLU A 74 -0.65 11.02 -0.38
N ASP A 75 -1.08 12.20 0.10
CA ASP A 75 -2.09 13.07 -0.49
C ASP A 75 -3.51 12.50 -0.54
N CYS A 76 -3.76 11.29 -0.02
CA CYS A 76 -5.11 10.81 0.23
C CYS A 76 -5.67 11.46 1.50
N LYS A 77 -6.77 12.19 1.38
CA LYS A 77 -7.45 12.81 2.53
C LYS A 77 -8.30 11.77 3.26
N VAL A 78 -8.07 11.57 4.55
CA VAL A 78 -8.76 10.54 5.34
C VAL A 78 -9.41 11.18 6.55
N HIS A 79 -10.74 11.14 6.61
CA HIS A 79 -11.50 11.59 7.78
C HIS A 79 -12.23 10.40 8.41
N ILE A 80 -11.97 10.13 9.68
CA ILE A 80 -12.55 9.01 10.41
C ILE A 80 -13.21 9.53 11.68
N GLU A 81 -14.50 9.24 11.85
CA GLU A 81 -15.30 9.58 13.03
C GLU A 81 -15.99 8.34 13.59
N ASN A 82 -15.91 8.13 14.90
CA ASN A 82 -16.63 7.09 15.64
C ASN A 82 -16.58 5.72 14.94
N THR A 83 -15.37 5.24 14.64
CA THR A 83 -15.15 4.06 13.80
C THR A 83 -14.23 3.08 14.51
N ARG A 84 -14.40 1.78 14.25
CA ARG A 84 -13.57 0.71 14.82
C ARG A 84 -12.85 -0.07 13.74
N ILE A 85 -11.54 -0.20 13.85
CA ILE A 85 -10.71 -1.03 12.96
C ILE A 85 -10.00 -2.07 13.81
N GLU A 86 -10.35 -3.34 13.62
CA GLU A 86 -9.96 -4.39 14.56
C GLU A 86 -9.79 -5.77 13.94
N ASN A 87 -9.17 -6.69 14.70
CA ASN A 87 -8.96 -8.07 14.28
C ASN A 87 -8.27 -8.16 12.91
N CYS A 88 -7.41 -7.20 12.57
CA CYS A 88 -6.65 -7.21 11.34
C CYS A 88 -5.49 -8.22 11.46
N ARG A 89 -5.28 -9.05 10.42
CA ARG A 89 -4.21 -10.07 10.41
C ARG A 89 -2.81 -9.43 10.38
N GLU A 90 -2.73 -8.18 9.98
CA GLU A 90 -1.53 -7.35 10.06
C GLU A 90 -1.79 -6.05 10.83
N TYR A 91 -2.16 -4.98 10.13
CA TYR A 91 -2.28 -3.63 10.69
C TYR A 91 -3.70 -3.09 10.54
N GLY A 92 -4.11 -2.19 11.43
CA GLY A 92 -5.36 -1.46 11.25
C GLY A 92 -5.26 -0.50 10.04
N ILE A 93 -4.26 0.36 10.03
CA ILE A 93 -3.99 1.32 8.95
C ILE A 93 -2.52 1.24 8.54
N VAL A 94 -2.26 1.23 7.23
CA VAL A 94 -0.94 1.42 6.66
C VAL A 94 -0.92 2.75 5.91
N LEU A 95 -0.02 3.66 6.28
CA LEU A 95 0.20 4.95 5.63
C LEU A 95 1.54 4.94 4.89
N GLU A 96 1.51 5.14 3.59
CA GLU A 96 2.70 5.29 2.73
C GLU A 96 2.91 6.78 2.47
N THR A 97 3.99 7.36 3.00
CA THR A 97 4.28 8.81 2.93
C THR A 97 5.62 9.10 2.27
N ASN A 98 5.81 10.27 1.66
CA ASN A 98 7.14 10.73 1.24
C ASN A 98 7.83 11.57 2.32
N GLN A 99 7.18 11.79 3.47
CA GLN A 99 7.82 12.42 4.62
C GLN A 99 9.03 11.58 5.08
N ASP A 100 10.12 12.27 5.40
CA ASP A 100 11.34 11.64 5.89
C ASP A 100 11.11 11.17 7.33
N ILE A 101 11.05 9.85 7.50
CA ILE A 101 10.85 9.21 8.80
C ILE A 101 12.17 8.55 9.16
N SER A 102 12.75 8.97 10.29
CA SER A 102 13.95 8.35 10.87
C SER A 102 13.79 6.84 10.99
N GLY A 103 14.60 6.08 10.26
CA GLY A 103 14.54 4.61 10.24
C GLY A 103 13.56 4.00 9.22
N GLY A 104 12.90 4.83 8.40
CA GLY A 104 12.09 4.45 7.25
C GLY A 104 10.72 3.85 7.57
N LYS A 105 10.41 3.57 8.84
CA LYS A 105 9.11 3.07 9.29
C LYS A 105 8.81 3.42 10.74
N ILE A 106 7.53 3.60 11.07
CA ILE A 106 6.99 3.74 12.42
C ILE A 106 5.84 2.74 12.60
N VAL A 107 5.77 2.09 13.76
CA VAL A 107 4.60 1.28 14.15
C VAL A 107 4.10 1.77 15.51
N GLY A 108 2.78 1.95 15.66
CA GLY A 108 2.18 2.31 16.94
C GLY A 108 0.66 2.40 16.90
N GLY A 109 0.10 3.23 17.78
CA GLY A 109 -1.35 3.46 17.91
C GLY A 109 -1.92 4.38 16.83
N PHE A 110 -3.24 4.55 16.84
CA PHE A 110 -3.94 5.48 15.92
C PHE A 110 -3.60 6.95 16.17
N ASP A 111 -3.03 7.28 17.32
CA ASP A 111 -2.59 8.62 17.68
C ASP A 111 -1.51 9.18 16.75
N ILE A 112 -0.68 8.32 16.16
CA ILE A 112 0.35 8.68 15.17
C ILE A 112 -0.26 9.39 13.95
N LEU A 113 -1.51 9.08 13.59
CA LEU A 113 -2.16 9.71 12.44
C LEU A 113 -2.33 11.22 12.63
N ASN A 114 -2.39 11.71 13.88
CA ASN A 114 -2.53 13.14 14.16
C ASN A 114 -1.32 13.97 13.70
N ASP A 115 -0.16 13.35 13.47
CA ASP A 115 1.03 14.01 12.94
C ASP A 115 0.94 14.24 11.42
N PHE A 116 -0.06 13.64 10.74
CA PHE A 116 -0.24 13.73 9.29
C PHE A 116 -1.44 14.62 8.94
N PRO A 117 -1.21 15.80 8.31
CA PRO A 117 -2.25 16.82 8.10
C PRO A 117 -3.40 16.39 7.18
N GLU A 118 -3.19 15.38 6.35
CA GLU A 118 -4.18 14.78 5.45
C GLU A 118 -5.17 13.88 6.18
N THR A 119 -4.87 13.53 7.44
CA THR A 119 -5.73 12.68 8.25
C THR A 119 -6.43 13.50 9.34
N LYS A 120 -7.69 13.17 9.59
CA LYS A 120 -8.48 13.71 10.69
C LYS A 120 -9.20 12.57 11.38
N VAL A 121 -8.82 12.31 12.62
CA VAL A 121 -9.29 11.14 13.36
C VAL A 121 -9.99 11.60 14.64
N LEU A 122 -11.24 11.20 14.80
CA LEU A 122 -12.05 11.45 15.99
C LEU A 122 -12.70 10.15 16.44
N GLN A 123 -12.41 9.70 17.66
CA GLN A 123 -12.97 8.47 18.23
C GLN A 123 -12.76 7.23 17.34
N LEU A 124 -11.56 7.09 16.78
CA LEU A 124 -11.11 5.84 16.17
C LEU A 124 -10.58 4.91 17.27
N THR A 125 -11.06 3.67 17.26
CA THR A 125 -10.62 2.64 18.19
C THR A 125 -10.22 1.39 17.44
N GLY A 126 -9.41 0.55 18.07
CA GLY A 126 -9.06 -0.76 17.54
C GLY A 126 -8.63 -1.70 18.63
N SER A 127 -8.66 -2.98 18.30
CA SER A 127 -8.24 -4.06 19.17
C SER A 127 -7.78 -5.23 18.31
N SER A 128 -6.82 -6.01 18.81
CA SER A 128 -6.40 -7.26 18.17
C SER A 128 -5.88 -7.11 16.73
N ASN A 129 -5.29 -5.96 16.38
CA ASN A 129 -4.54 -5.78 15.13
C ASN A 129 -3.13 -6.38 15.31
N LYS A 130 -2.82 -7.47 14.60
CA LYS A 130 -1.74 -8.40 14.96
C LYS A 130 -0.34 -7.79 15.04
N LYS A 131 -0.02 -6.86 14.13
CA LYS A 131 1.29 -6.22 14.02
C LYS A 131 1.32 -4.78 14.55
N GLY A 132 0.17 -4.21 14.92
CA GLY A 132 0.00 -2.84 15.39
C GLY A 132 -1.24 -2.17 14.78
N ASP A 133 -1.69 -1.05 15.37
CA ASP A 133 -2.85 -0.32 14.85
C ASP A 133 -2.48 0.47 13.60
N VAL A 134 -1.32 1.12 13.60
CA VAL A 134 -0.81 1.90 12.47
C VAL A 134 0.62 1.51 12.13
N LEU A 135 0.88 1.32 10.84
CA LEU A 135 2.21 1.32 10.24
C LEU A 135 2.33 2.55 9.35
N VAL A 136 3.40 3.32 9.52
CA VAL A 136 3.79 4.38 8.57
C VAL A 136 5.09 3.97 7.91
N ASN A 137 5.14 3.99 6.57
CA ASN A 137 6.34 3.73 5.78
C ASN A 137 6.70 4.96 4.97
N THR A 138 7.99 5.26 4.89
CA THR A 138 8.48 6.18 3.87
C THR A 138 8.55 5.43 2.55
N ARG A 139 7.89 5.94 1.52
CA ARG A 139 8.02 5.40 0.17
C ARG A 139 9.47 5.58 -0.28
N ALA A 140 10.11 4.48 -0.67
CA ALA A 140 11.42 4.56 -1.28
C ALA A 140 11.31 5.50 -2.51
N LYS A 141 12.03 6.62 -2.50
CA LYS A 141 12.27 7.39 -3.72
C LYS A 141 12.92 6.42 -4.69
N LEU A 142 12.19 6.00 -5.72
CA LEU A 142 12.81 5.31 -6.85
C LEU A 142 13.92 6.26 -7.33
N LYS A 143 15.18 5.84 -7.19
CA LYS A 143 16.26 6.55 -7.87
C LYS A 143 15.87 6.56 -9.35
N PRO A 144 15.88 7.71 -10.04
CA PRO A 144 15.81 7.70 -11.48
C PRO A 144 16.85 6.70 -11.96
N VAL A 145 16.46 5.79 -12.84
CA VAL A 145 17.43 4.95 -13.54
C VAL A 145 18.36 5.94 -14.23
N GLU A 146 19.62 6.02 -13.79
CA GLU A 146 20.64 6.73 -14.55
C GLU A 146 20.61 6.12 -15.95
N ASP A 147 20.49 6.96 -16.96
CA ASP A 147 20.46 6.52 -18.34
C ASP A 147 21.77 5.77 -18.63
N LEU A 148 21.73 4.44 -18.60
CA LEU A 148 22.89 3.57 -18.82
C LEU A 148 23.49 3.77 -20.21
N PHE A 149 22.78 4.45 -21.12
CA PHE A 149 23.23 4.80 -22.47
C PHE A 149 23.80 6.22 -22.58
N SER A 150 23.82 7.00 -21.49
CA SER A 150 24.41 8.34 -21.49
C SER A 150 25.94 8.34 -21.44
N ASN A 151 26.57 7.15 -21.26
CA ASN A 151 28.00 6.96 -21.38
C ASN A 151 28.34 6.02 -22.56
N PRO A 152 28.75 6.55 -23.73
CA PRO A 152 29.09 5.73 -24.90
C PRO A 152 30.31 4.79 -24.67
N ASP A 153 31.10 5.01 -23.62
CA ASP A 153 32.22 4.12 -23.25
C ASP A 153 31.77 2.81 -22.59
N CYS A 154 30.49 2.64 -22.28
CA CYS A 154 29.91 1.42 -21.69
C CYS A 154 28.94 0.71 -22.66
N ASP A 155 28.99 1.04 -23.95
CA ASP A 155 28.21 0.34 -24.97
C ASP A 155 28.86 -1.02 -25.29
N LEU A 156 28.37 -2.07 -24.63
CA LEU A 156 28.74 -3.47 -24.88
C LEU A 156 28.35 -3.96 -26.29
N THR A 157 27.67 -3.14 -27.12
CA THR A 157 27.41 -3.46 -28.52
C THR A 157 28.52 -3.01 -29.47
N ILE A 158 29.49 -2.22 -28.99
CA ILE A 158 30.75 -1.96 -29.67
C ILE A 158 31.76 -3.04 -29.25
N ILE A 159 31.43 -4.30 -29.56
CA ILE A 159 32.45 -5.34 -29.66
C ILE A 159 32.98 -5.19 -31.08
N ASP A 160 34.18 -4.60 -31.20
CA ASP A 160 34.92 -4.62 -32.45
C ASP A 160 34.96 -6.06 -32.94
N SER A 161 34.38 -6.27 -34.11
CA SER A 161 34.21 -7.57 -34.72
C SER A 161 35.57 -8.18 -35.06
N SER A 162 36.13 -8.96 -34.15
CA SER A 162 37.07 -10.00 -34.50
C SER A 162 37.16 -11.05 -33.41
N GLU A 163 36.92 -12.28 -33.84
CA GLU A 163 37.26 -13.56 -33.22
C GLU A 163 36.11 -14.27 -32.49
N ASP A 164 35.69 -15.34 -33.17
CA ASP A 164 34.65 -16.29 -32.84
C ASP A 164 34.75 -16.81 -31.40
N MET A 165 33.66 -16.75 -30.63
CA MET A 165 33.47 -17.68 -29.51
C MET A 165 32.02 -18.11 -29.33
N ASP A 166 31.89 -19.43 -29.28
CA ASP A 166 30.74 -20.30 -29.15
C ASP A 166 29.54 -19.77 -28.35
N CYS A 167 28.39 -19.76 -29.02
CA CYS A 167 27.07 -19.65 -28.39
C CYS A 167 26.73 -20.94 -27.65
N ASN A 168 27.09 -21.05 -26.37
CA ASN A 168 26.31 -21.81 -25.36
C ASN A 168 26.93 -21.70 -23.96
N SER A 169 26.35 -20.87 -23.10
CA SER A 169 26.12 -21.22 -21.68
C SER A 169 25.44 -20.09 -20.93
N THR A 170 24.17 -20.31 -20.57
CA THR A 170 23.52 -19.57 -19.48
C THR A 170 24.10 -20.07 -18.16
N VAL A 171 24.69 -19.20 -17.35
CA VAL A 171 25.11 -19.54 -15.98
C VAL A 171 24.23 -18.78 -14.98
N LEU A 172 23.32 -19.52 -14.34
CA LEU A 172 22.65 -19.09 -13.12
C LEU A 172 23.58 -19.37 -11.94
N VAL A 173 23.98 -18.31 -11.22
CA VAL A 173 24.77 -18.45 -9.99
C VAL A 173 23.83 -18.36 -8.79
N MET A 174 23.60 -19.49 -8.12
CA MET A 174 23.11 -19.52 -6.74
C MET A 174 24.03 -20.37 -5.89
N ASN A 175 24.59 -19.74 -4.85
CA ASN A 175 25.26 -20.36 -3.70
C ASN A 175 26.31 -21.45 -4.01
N GLY A 176 27.37 -21.07 -4.72
CA GLY A 176 28.71 -21.62 -4.47
C GLY A 176 29.03 -23.03 -5.00
N GLU A 177 28.12 -23.73 -5.66
CA GLU A 177 28.44 -24.99 -6.35
C GLU A 177 27.82 -25.04 -7.76
N VAL A 178 28.68 -25.22 -8.78
CA VAL A 178 28.29 -25.33 -10.19
C VAL A 178 27.97 -26.79 -10.49
N VAL A 179 26.71 -27.10 -10.75
CA VAL A 179 26.29 -28.41 -11.30
C VAL A 179 26.07 -28.25 -12.81
N LYS A 180 26.86 -28.97 -13.61
CA LYS A 180 26.72 -29.04 -15.08
C LYS A 180 25.59 -30.00 -15.44
N SER A 181 24.70 -29.59 -16.36
CA SER A 181 23.95 -30.47 -17.25
C SER A 181 24.35 -30.18 -18.67
#